data_AF-A0A0F3RFD3-F1
#
_entry.id   AF-A0A0F3RFD3-F1
#
_cell.length_a   1.000
_cell.length_b   1.000
_cell.length_c   1.000
_cell.angle_alpha   90.00
_cell.angle_beta   90.00
_cell.angle_gamma   90.00
#
_symmetry.space_group_name_H-M   'P 1'
#
loop_
_entity.id
_entity.type
_entity.pdbx_description
1 polymer ?
#
loop_
_entity_poly.entity_id
_entity_poly.type
_entity_poly.pdbx_seq_one_letter_code
_entity_poly.pdbx_strand_id
1 'polypeptide(L)'
;MRQSSESLVGRIEYTELTPFNLIEINDFRELWLRGGFPKPYLAKNYVPSLRWRNSYITSFIECDLPSLGISLNAHVMRQLWMMLAHNHGQLLNYNELGRSLGLTDMTIKCYTEILEQTFMIRLLKPWYENISKHQVKAPKVSLYIYEIAEYYMHY
;
A
#
# COMPACT_ATOMS: atom_id res chain seq x y z
N MET A 1 -2.50 4.18 -37.49
CA MET A 1 -2.50 2.71 -37.46
C MET A 1 -3.90 2.25 -37.08
N ARG A 2 -4.57 1.47 -37.93
CA ARG A 2 -5.85 0.82 -37.63
C ARG A 2 -5.58 -0.37 -36.72
N GLN A 3 -6.02 -0.35 -35.47
CA GLN A 3 -6.07 -1.56 -34.64
C GLN A 3 -7.43 -2.22 -34.87
N SER A 4 -7.37 -3.39 -35.50
CA SER A 4 -8.47 -4.34 -35.62
C SER A 4 -8.95 -4.73 -34.21
N SER A 5 -10.17 -4.31 -33.89
CA SER A 5 -10.88 -4.60 -32.66
C SER A 5 -11.53 -5.99 -32.73
N GLU A 6 -10.78 -7.05 -32.50
CA GLU A 6 -11.40 -8.28 -32.02
C GLU A 6 -11.22 -8.38 -30.52
N SER A 7 -12.35 -8.33 -29.82
CA SER A 7 -12.42 -8.54 -28.37
C SER A 7 -12.02 -9.99 -28.07
N LEU A 8 -10.85 -10.16 -27.47
CA LEU A 8 -10.36 -11.45 -26.95
C LEU A 8 -11.03 -11.83 -25.61
N VAL A 9 -12.14 -11.17 -25.27
CA VAL A 9 -12.96 -11.49 -24.10
C VAL A 9 -13.37 -12.96 -24.16
N GLY A 10 -13.11 -13.69 -23.07
CA GLY A 10 -13.40 -15.12 -22.96
C GLY A 10 -12.33 -16.06 -23.54
N ARG A 11 -11.23 -15.53 -24.11
CA ARG A 11 -10.06 -16.32 -24.58
C ARG A 11 -8.73 -15.86 -24.00
N ILE A 12 -8.75 -14.90 -23.09
CA ILE A 12 -7.60 -14.45 -22.31
C ILE A 12 -7.88 -14.79 -20.84
N GLU A 13 -6.88 -15.40 -20.21
CA GLU A 13 -6.81 -15.54 -18.76
C GLU A 13 -5.84 -14.48 -18.23
N TYR A 14 -6.30 -13.65 -17.29
CA TYR A 14 -5.46 -12.68 -16.60
C TYR A 14 -4.98 -13.30 -15.29
N THR A 15 -3.67 -13.46 -15.16
CA THR A 15 -3.06 -13.83 -13.89
C THR A 15 -2.39 -12.60 -13.30
N GLU A 16 -2.83 -12.20 -12.11
CA GLU A 16 -2.19 -11.13 -11.36
C GLU A 16 -0.89 -11.66 -10.76
N LEU A 17 0.23 -11.02 -11.12
CA LEU A 17 1.52 -11.30 -10.50
C LEU A 17 1.65 -10.45 -9.23
N THR A 18 1.55 -11.09 -8.08
CA THR A 18 1.80 -10.42 -6.81
C THR A 18 3.30 -10.26 -6.58
N PRO A 19 3.72 -9.29 -5.75
CA PRO A 19 5.05 -9.32 -5.14
C PRO A 19 5.27 -10.62 -4.37
N PHE A 20 6.53 -10.92 -4.02
CA PHE A 20 6.88 -12.08 -3.22
C PHE A 20 6.00 -12.19 -1.97
N ASN A 21 5.44 -13.37 -1.75
CA ASN A 21 4.63 -13.68 -0.59
C ASN A 21 5.37 -14.60 0.40
N LEU A 22 4.77 -14.82 1.58
CA LEU A 22 5.36 -15.62 2.66
C LEU A 22 5.63 -17.09 2.29
N ILE A 23 4.98 -17.61 1.25
CA ILE A 23 5.14 -19.00 0.78
C ILE A 23 6.31 -19.10 -0.21
N GLU A 24 6.67 -18.00 -0.87
CA GLU A 24 7.73 -17.94 -1.88
C GLU A 24 9.11 -17.63 -1.30
N ILE A 25 9.19 -17.30 -0.01
CA ILE A 25 10.41 -16.78 0.63
C ILE A 25 10.77 -17.56 1.90
N ASN A 26 12.07 -17.62 2.18
CA ASN A 26 12.61 -18.40 3.30
C ASN A 26 12.68 -17.60 4.62
N ASP A 27 12.90 -16.28 4.56
CA ASP A 27 12.98 -15.41 5.76
C ASP A 27 11.96 -14.27 5.68
N PHE A 28 10.89 -14.40 6.47
CA PHE A 28 9.85 -13.39 6.56
C PHE A 28 10.39 -12.02 7.00
N ARG A 29 11.52 -11.96 7.73
CA ARG A 29 12.12 -10.70 8.16
C ARG A 29 12.73 -9.94 6.99
N GLU A 30 13.30 -10.63 6.00
CA GLU A 30 13.80 -9.95 4.79
C GLU A 30 12.64 -9.40 3.95
N LEU A 31 11.55 -10.17 3.86
CA LEU A 31 10.32 -9.68 3.23
C LEU A 31 9.76 -8.47 3.98
N TRP A 32 9.81 -8.49 5.31
CA TRP A 32 9.42 -7.35 6.15
C TRP A 32 10.35 -6.15 5.97
N LEU A 33 11.66 -6.32 5.86
CA LEU A 33 12.60 -5.18 5.75
C LEU A 33 12.73 -4.62 4.32
N ARG A 34 12.44 -5.42 3.30
CA ARG A 34 12.74 -5.08 1.90
C ARG A 34 11.51 -5.03 0.99
N GLY A 35 10.36 -5.49 1.49
CA GLY A 35 9.13 -5.61 0.74
C GLY A 35 9.15 -6.76 -0.26
N GLY A 36 8.00 -7.03 -0.88
CA GLY A 36 7.84 -8.15 -1.83
C GLY A 36 8.33 -7.87 -3.25
N PHE A 37 8.70 -6.64 -3.59
CA PHE A 37 9.18 -6.35 -4.94
C PHE A 37 10.53 -7.05 -5.19
N PRO A 38 10.74 -7.73 -6.33
CA PRO A 38 11.95 -8.52 -6.55
C PRO A 38 13.25 -7.71 -6.44
N LYS A 39 13.28 -6.49 -6.98
CA LYS A 39 14.49 -5.66 -7.03
C LYS A 39 15.02 -5.25 -5.64
N PRO A 40 14.20 -4.67 -4.74
CA PRO A 40 14.66 -4.34 -3.39
C PRO A 40 14.86 -5.58 -2.51
N TYR A 41 14.09 -6.65 -2.71
CA TYR A 41 14.24 -7.91 -1.98
C TYR A 41 15.62 -8.56 -2.27
N LEU A 42 15.97 -8.70 -3.55
CA LEU A 42 17.21 -9.33 -4.01
C LEU A 42 18.46 -8.43 -3.90
N ALA A 43 18.33 -7.22 -3.37
CA ALA A 43 19.46 -6.31 -3.22
C ALA A 43 20.53 -6.89 -2.27
N LYS A 44 21.81 -6.71 -2.59
CA LYS A 44 22.90 -7.22 -1.72
C LYS A 44 22.89 -6.57 -0.33
N ASN A 45 22.58 -5.27 -0.27
CA ASN A 45 22.66 -4.45 0.94
C ASN A 45 21.38 -3.66 1.16
N TYR A 46 21.17 -3.20 2.40
CA TYR A 46 20.01 -2.39 2.80
C TYR A 46 19.90 -1.06 2.04
N VAL A 47 21.02 -0.33 1.88
CA VAL A 47 21.00 1.02 1.28
C VAL A 47 20.46 1.05 -0.15
N PRO A 48 20.90 0.18 -1.09
CA PRO A 48 20.29 0.09 -2.42
C PRO A 48 18.80 -0.32 -2.40
N SER A 49 18.41 -1.22 -1.50
CA SER A 49 17.02 -1.65 -1.33
C SER A 49 16.13 -0.48 -0.92
N LEU A 50 16.54 0.25 0.13
CA LEU A 50 15.84 1.43 0.63
C LEU A 50 15.75 2.54 -0.43
N ARG A 51 16.86 2.84 -1.11
CA ARG A 51 16.87 3.84 -2.18
C ARG A 51 15.86 3.50 -3.28
N TRP A 52 15.85 2.24 -3.73
CA TRP A 52 14.91 1.80 -4.76
C TRP A 52 13.46 1.98 -4.30
N ARG A 53 13.13 1.58 -3.06
CA ARG A 53 11.78 1.73 -2.51
C ARG A 53 11.35 3.19 -2.41
N ASN A 54 12.21 4.08 -1.93
CA ASN A 54 11.91 5.51 -1.84
C ASN A 54 11.66 6.13 -3.22
N SER A 55 12.50 5.78 -4.21
CA SER A 55 12.30 6.21 -5.59
C SER A 55 10.98 5.69 -6.16
N TYR A 56 10.67 4.41 -5.93
CA TYR A 56 9.42 3.80 -6.39
C TYR A 56 8.19 4.50 -5.79
N ILE A 57 8.15 4.71 -4.48
CA ILE A 57 7.02 5.38 -3.80
C ILE A 57 6.86 6.82 -4.32
N THR A 58 7.97 7.52 -4.55
CA THR A 58 7.94 8.88 -5.10
C THR A 58 7.36 8.89 -6.51
N SER A 59 7.88 8.04 -7.40
CA SER A 59 7.37 7.92 -8.77
C SER A 59 5.92 7.45 -8.82
N PHE A 60 5.53 6.53 -7.94
CA PHE A 60 4.15 6.06 -7.85
C PHE A 60 3.19 7.20 -7.51
N ILE A 61 3.51 7.99 -6.48
CA ILE A 61 2.66 9.09 -6.03
C ILE A 61 2.64 10.24 -7.05
N GLU A 62 3.78 10.56 -7.65
CA GLU A 62 3.92 11.76 -8.51
C GLU A 62 3.65 11.49 -10.00
N CYS A 63 3.74 10.24 -10.45
CA CYS A 63 3.58 9.89 -11.85
C CYS A 63 2.45 8.87 -12.06
N ASP A 64 2.50 7.75 -11.35
CA ASP A 64 1.57 6.64 -11.63
C ASP A 64 0.13 6.99 -11.22
N LEU A 65 -0.09 7.52 -10.02
CA LEU A 65 -1.41 7.95 -9.56
C LEU A 65 -2.05 9.00 -10.50
N PRO A 66 -1.37 10.09 -10.87
CA PRO A 66 -1.88 11.02 -11.87
C PRO A 66 -2.20 10.37 -13.22
N SER A 67 -1.37 9.41 -13.67
CA SER A 67 -1.61 8.70 -14.94
C SER A 67 -2.88 7.84 -14.94
N LEU A 68 -3.31 7.40 -13.75
CA LEU A 68 -4.58 6.71 -13.52
C LEU A 68 -5.78 7.68 -13.38
N GLY A 69 -5.57 8.98 -13.56
CA GLY A 69 -6.60 10.01 -13.39
C GLY A 69 -6.89 10.36 -11.93
N ILE A 70 -6.06 9.89 -11.00
CA ILE A 70 -6.21 10.16 -9.56
C ILE A 70 -5.47 11.46 -9.24
N SER A 71 -6.21 12.56 -9.12
CA SER A 71 -5.67 13.86 -8.72
C SER A 71 -5.78 14.05 -7.21
N LEU A 72 -4.64 14.12 -6.54
CA LEU A 72 -4.56 14.33 -5.09
C LEU A 72 -3.29 15.09 -4.72
N ASN A 73 -3.23 15.57 -3.47
CA ASN A 73 -2.04 16.23 -2.96
C ASN A 73 -0.95 15.20 -2.65
N ALA A 74 0.09 15.14 -3.49
CA ALA A 74 1.21 14.21 -3.36
C ALA A 74 1.96 14.32 -2.02
N HIS A 75 2.09 15.53 -1.48
CA HIS A 75 2.74 15.74 -0.18
C HIS A 75 1.93 15.11 0.96
N VAL A 76 0.62 15.34 0.96
CA VAL A 76 -0.29 14.72 1.93
C VAL A 76 -0.27 13.20 1.79
N MET A 77 -0.32 12.67 0.57
CA MET A 77 -0.27 11.22 0.34
C MET A 77 1.01 10.60 0.90
N ARG A 78 2.16 11.26 0.70
CA ARG A 78 3.43 10.84 1.31
C ARG A 78 3.39 10.87 2.84
N GLN A 79 2.82 11.91 3.44
CA GLN A 79 2.71 11.98 4.91
C GLN A 79 1.79 10.89 5.45
N LEU A 80 0.63 10.68 4.83
CA LEU A 80 -0.29 9.60 5.17
C LEU A 80 0.40 8.24 5.06
N TRP A 81 1.13 8.01 3.96
CA TRP A 81 1.93 6.79 3.78
C TRP A 81 2.88 6.53 4.95
N MET A 82 3.66 7.55 5.35
CA MET A 82 4.59 7.43 6.47
C MET A 82 3.87 7.12 7.78
N MET A 83 2.74 7.78 8.05
CA MET A 83 1.93 7.52 9.24
C MET A 83 1.32 6.12 9.26
N LEU A 84 0.86 5.61 8.11
CA LEU A 84 0.35 4.25 7.98
C LEU A 84 1.48 3.23 8.21
N ALA A 85 2.67 3.48 7.67
CA ALA A 85 3.83 2.62 7.86
C ALA A 85 4.26 2.56 9.33
N HIS A 86 4.18 3.68 10.07
CA HIS A 86 4.48 3.72 11.50
C HIS A 86 3.42 3.00 12.35
N ASN A 87 2.14 3.13 12.00
CA ASN A 87 1.01 2.51 12.71
C ASN A 87 0.68 1.09 12.22
N HIS A 88 1.66 0.40 11.62
CA HIS A 88 1.46 -0.97 11.12
C HIS A 88 1.07 -1.93 12.25
N GLY A 89 0.13 -2.83 11.98
CA GLY A 89 -0.35 -3.82 12.95
C GLY A 89 -1.28 -3.27 14.03
N GLN A 90 -1.55 -1.96 14.01
CA GLN A 90 -2.48 -1.29 14.93
C GLN A 90 -3.87 -1.08 14.29
N LEU A 91 -4.85 -0.72 15.11
CA LEU A 91 -6.18 -0.34 14.63
C LEU A 91 -6.11 1.03 13.94
N LEU A 92 -6.70 1.15 12.75
CA LEU A 92 -6.70 2.42 12.04
C LEU A 92 -7.67 3.39 12.68
N ASN A 93 -7.17 4.56 13.05
CA ASN A 93 -8.00 5.67 13.49
C ASN A 93 -7.99 6.79 12.46
N TYR A 94 -8.96 6.76 11.53
CA TYR A 94 -9.08 7.78 10.48
C TYR A 94 -9.23 9.20 11.02
N ASN A 95 -9.90 9.37 12.17
CA ASN A 95 -10.07 10.67 12.81
C ASN A 95 -8.74 11.24 13.33
N GLU A 96 -7.90 10.39 13.93
CA GLU A 96 -6.59 10.78 14.44
C GLU A 96 -5.64 11.15 13.29
N LEU A 97 -5.59 10.32 12.25
CA LEU A 97 -4.83 10.62 11.04
C LEU A 97 -5.30 11.91 10.37
N GLY A 98 -6.62 12.12 10.30
CA GLY A 98 -7.22 13.35 9.77
C GLY A 98 -6.79 14.58 10.57
N ARG A 99 -6.83 14.51 11.90
CA ARG A 99 -6.37 15.60 12.77
C ARG A 99 -4.89 15.92 12.56
N SER A 100 -4.02 14.91 12.47
CA SER A 100 -2.58 15.11 12.24
C SER A 100 -2.26 15.73 10.89
N LEU A 101 -3.06 15.45 9.86
CA LEU A 101 -2.86 15.94 8.50
C LEU A 101 -3.72 17.17 8.15
N GLY A 102 -4.56 17.64 9.06
CA GLY A 102 -5.49 18.74 8.80
C GLY A 102 -6.60 18.41 7.80
N LEU A 103 -7.02 17.15 7.72
CA LEU A 103 -8.00 16.63 6.77
C LEU A 103 -9.17 15.96 7.47
N THR A 104 -10.28 15.82 6.74
CA THR A 104 -11.42 15.04 7.21
C THR A 104 -11.07 13.54 7.21
N ASP A 105 -11.67 12.80 8.12
CA ASP A 105 -11.61 11.34 8.17
C ASP A 105 -12.05 10.69 6.85
N MET A 106 -13.05 11.27 6.18
CA MET A 106 -13.51 10.83 4.86
C MET A 106 -12.41 10.96 3.78
N THR A 107 -11.62 12.05 3.79
CA THR A 107 -10.49 12.22 2.86
C THR A 107 -9.38 11.21 3.14
N ILE A 108 -9.04 11.00 4.42
CA ILE A 108 -8.04 9.99 4.80
C ILE A 108 -8.49 8.60 4.37
N LYS A 109 -9.77 8.27 4.57
CA LYS A 109 -10.35 7.02 4.13
C LYS A 109 -10.24 6.84 2.62
N CYS A 110 -10.60 7.86 1.83
CA CYS A 110 -10.46 7.84 0.37
C CYS A 110 -9.00 7.61 -0.06
N TYR A 111 -8.04 8.30 0.56
CA TYR A 111 -6.62 8.12 0.24
C TYR A 111 -6.12 6.73 0.62
N THR A 112 -6.57 6.19 1.76
CA THR A 112 -6.26 4.84 2.19
C THR A 112 -6.84 3.80 1.22
N GLU A 113 -8.07 4.00 0.75
CA GLU A 113 -8.72 3.14 -0.25
C GLU A 113 -7.99 3.17 -1.60
N ILE A 114 -7.47 4.33 -2.03
CA ILE A 114 -6.63 4.44 -3.24
C ILE A 114 -5.37 3.59 -3.08
N LEU A 115 -4.69 3.69 -1.93
CA LEU A 115 -3.52 2.86 -1.65
C LEU A 115 -3.86 1.37 -1.62
N GLU A 116 -5.04 0.99 -1.13
CA GLU A 116 -5.47 -0.42 -1.14
C GLU A 116 -5.78 -0.92 -2.56
N GLN A 117 -6.51 -0.13 -3.36
CA GLN A 117 -6.89 -0.47 -4.73
C GLN A 117 -5.70 -0.52 -5.70
N THR A 118 -4.64 0.23 -5.39
CA THR A 118 -3.37 0.19 -6.13
C THR A 118 -2.41 -0.88 -5.59
N PHE A 119 -2.90 -1.78 -4.74
CA PHE A 119 -2.14 -2.85 -4.10
C PHE A 119 -0.96 -2.37 -3.26
N MET A 120 -0.97 -1.09 -2.90
CA MET A 120 0.09 -0.49 -2.12
C MET A 120 -0.04 -0.77 -0.62
N ILE A 121 -1.23 -1.05 -0.14
CA ILE A 121 -1.46 -1.52 1.24
C ILE A 121 -2.51 -2.64 1.22
N ARG A 122 -2.60 -3.41 2.31
CA ARG A 122 -3.81 -4.18 2.62
C ARG A 122 -4.51 -3.55 3.81
N LEU A 123 -5.83 -3.64 3.83
CA LEU A 123 -6.57 -3.54 5.08
C LEU A 123 -7.00 -4.96 5.50
N LEU A 124 -6.67 -5.37 6.72
CA LEU A 124 -7.24 -6.59 7.30
C LEU A 124 -8.60 -6.25 7.88
N LYS A 125 -9.63 -6.50 7.08
CA LYS A 125 -11.00 -6.40 7.58
C LYS A 125 -11.16 -7.34 8.80
N PRO A 126 -11.74 -6.85 9.90
CA PRO A 126 -11.94 -7.66 11.10
C PRO A 126 -12.82 -8.84 10.71
N TRP A 127 -12.37 -10.04 11.05
CA TRP A 127 -13.10 -11.26 10.75
C TRP A 127 -14.33 -11.34 11.66
N TYR A 128 -15.51 -11.26 11.06
CA TYR A 128 -16.79 -11.30 11.78
C TYR A 128 -17.39 -12.70 11.68
N GLU A 129 -17.34 -13.47 12.77
CA GLU A 129 -17.97 -14.80 12.87
C GLU A 129 -19.44 -14.73 13.34
N ASN A 130 -19.97 -13.54 13.66
CA ASN A 130 -21.34 -13.39 14.16
C ASN A 130 -22.09 -12.24 13.47
N ILE A 131 -23.00 -12.61 12.56
CA ILE A 131 -23.80 -11.72 11.71
C ILE A 131 -24.86 -10.95 12.53
N SER A 132 -25.13 -11.33 13.77
CA SER A 132 -26.32 -10.86 14.51
C SER A 132 -26.11 -9.66 15.44
N LYS A 133 -24.88 -9.13 15.61
CA LYS A 133 -24.61 -8.08 16.62
C LYS A 133 -23.47 -7.09 16.30
N HIS A 134 -23.30 -6.53 15.09
CA HIS A 134 -22.10 -5.69 14.88
C HIS A 134 -22.27 -4.46 13.98
N GLN A 135 -22.34 -3.27 14.59
CA GLN A 135 -22.19 -1.96 13.93
C GLN A 135 -20.99 -1.11 14.39
N VAL A 136 -20.07 -1.57 15.25
CA VAL A 136 -19.10 -0.64 15.88
C VAL A 136 -17.66 -1.15 16.05
N LYS A 137 -17.02 -1.75 15.02
CA LYS A 137 -15.55 -1.94 15.06
C LYS A 137 -14.86 -1.53 13.76
N ALA A 138 -13.90 -0.61 13.88
CA ALA A 138 -13.05 -0.12 12.81
C ALA A 138 -12.13 -1.22 12.26
N PRO A 139 -11.77 -1.19 10.97
CA PRO A 139 -10.91 -2.20 10.38
C PRO A 139 -9.47 -2.16 10.93
N LYS A 140 -8.82 -3.32 11.04
CA LYS A 140 -7.39 -3.39 11.30
C LYS A 140 -6.65 -3.13 9.98
N VAL A 141 -5.58 -2.35 9.99
CA VAL A 141 -4.71 -2.25 8.81
C VAL A 141 -3.71 -3.38 8.85
N SER A 142 -3.39 -3.93 7.68
CA SER A 142 -2.18 -4.71 7.50
C SER A 142 -1.53 -4.26 6.23
N LEU A 143 -0.67 -3.24 6.26
CA LEU A 143 -0.06 -2.80 5.02
C LEU A 143 0.69 -3.98 4.38
N TYR A 144 0.51 -4.13 3.07
CA TYR A 144 1.32 -5.03 2.25
C TYR A 144 2.69 -4.44 1.94
N ILE A 145 2.81 -3.11 1.94
CA ILE A 145 4.08 -2.46 1.63
C ILE A 145 4.76 -2.01 2.91
N TYR A 146 5.67 -2.86 3.34
CA TYR A 146 6.88 -2.47 4.04
C TYR A 146 7.72 -1.60 3.06
N GLU A 147 8.26 -0.42 3.35
CA GLU A 147 8.59 0.25 4.61
C GLU A 147 9.19 1.62 4.22
N ILE A 148 8.84 2.69 4.95
CA ILE A 148 9.69 3.90 5.13
C ILE A 148 9.94 4.15 6.64
N ALA A 149 9.34 3.35 7.53
CA ALA A 149 9.25 3.70 8.95
C ALA A 149 10.59 3.56 9.69
N GLU A 150 11.47 2.62 9.31
CA GLU A 150 12.77 2.45 9.98
C GLU A 150 13.73 3.62 9.72
N TYR A 151 13.67 4.26 8.54
CA TYR A 151 14.49 5.44 8.21
C TYR A 151 14.07 6.69 9.00
N TYR A 152 12.79 6.84 9.32
CA TYR A 152 12.25 7.99 10.06
C TYR A 152 12.08 7.76 11.56
N MET A 153 12.14 6.52 12.06
CA MET A 153 12.15 6.24 13.51
C MET A 153 13.51 6.50 14.18
N HIS A 154 14.54 6.81 13.41
CA HIS A 154 15.86 7.23 13.90
C HIS A 154 16.09 8.75 13.87
N TYR A 155 15.03 9.56 13.66
CA TYR A 155 15.05 11.02 13.77
C TYR A 155 13.90 11.55 14.61
#